data_AF-A0A1F0FUC7-F1
#
_entry.id   AF-A0A1F0FUC7-F1
#
_cell.length_a   1.000
_cell.length_b   1.000
_cell.length_c   1.000
_cell.angle_alpha   90.00
_cell.angle_beta   90.00
_cell.angle_gamma   90.00
#
_symmetry.space_group_name_H-M   'P 1'
#
loop_
_entity.id
_entity.type
_entity.pdbx_description
1 polymer ?
#
loop_
_entity_poly.entity_id
_entity_poly.type
_entity_poly.pdbx_seq_one_letter_code
_entity_poly.pdbx_strand_id
1 'polypeptide(L)'
;MLVPNAQIKLSHKVGDDTPDEYGVPTSSLEWSEPITCQKQAVRDDVRGRYSDGHFRQSLYRVHLPIADAPVWIEESTQAELFTDGGKSLGGYSVQSVAKAYLLDHYEIELGEPYGV
;
A
#
# COMPACT_ATOMS: atom_id res chain seq x y z
N MET A 1 -3.22 -18.34 0.16
CA MET A 1 -2.49 -18.70 1.38
C MET A 1 -2.20 -17.42 2.12
N LEU A 2 -2.66 -17.31 3.37
CA LEU A 2 -2.41 -16.15 4.23
C LEU A 2 -1.06 -16.37 4.94
N VAL A 3 -0.16 -15.40 4.80
CA VAL A 3 1.15 -15.40 5.45
C VAL A 3 1.09 -14.43 6.62
N PRO A 4 1.10 -14.93 7.88
CA PRO A 4 1.14 -14.08 9.06
C PRO A 4 2.54 -13.49 9.26
N ASN A 5 2.64 -12.47 10.12
CA ASN A 5 3.90 -11.81 10.50
C ASN A 5 4.68 -11.19 9.33
N ALA A 6 4.00 -10.85 8.23
CA ALA A 6 4.60 -10.03 7.20
C ALA A 6 4.79 -8.61 7.74
N GLN A 7 5.68 -7.84 7.12
CA GLN A 7 5.82 -6.42 7.43
C GLN A 7 5.44 -5.59 6.21
N ILE A 8 4.80 -4.46 6.46
CA ILE A 8 4.50 -3.46 5.43
C ILE A 8 5.05 -2.13 5.88
N LYS A 9 5.74 -1.45 4.98
CA LYS A 9 6.03 -0.02 5.12
C LYS A 9 5.09 0.71 4.20
N LEU A 10 4.51 1.79 4.67
CA LEU A 10 3.64 2.66 3.88
C LEU A 10 4.35 3.98 3.71
N SER A 11 4.15 4.63 2.58
CA SER A 11 4.73 5.94 2.36
C SER A 11 3.78 6.88 1.67
N HIS A 12 3.86 8.11 2.12
CA HIS A 12 3.12 9.23 1.57
C HIS A 12 4.07 10.29 1.05
N LYS A 13 3.59 11.04 0.08
CA LYS A 13 4.29 12.20 -0.44
C LYS A 13 4.16 13.32 0.57
N VAL A 14 5.29 13.78 1.09
CA VAL A 14 5.40 14.93 1.99
C VAL A 14 5.99 16.08 1.20
N GLY A 15 5.22 17.16 1.06
CA GLY A 15 5.60 18.35 0.29
C GLY A 15 4.66 18.61 -0.89
N ASP A 16 4.68 19.86 -1.36
CA ASP A 16 3.90 20.27 -2.52
C ASP A 16 4.69 19.93 -3.80
N ASP A 17 3.99 19.67 -4.90
CA ASP A 17 4.66 19.48 -6.20
C ASP A 17 5.20 20.81 -6.75
N THR A 18 4.91 21.93 -6.07
CA THR A 18 5.52 23.21 -6.39
C THR A 18 7.04 23.16 -6.20
N PRO A 19 7.81 23.50 -7.25
CA PRO A 19 9.24 23.65 -7.11
C PRO A 19 9.54 24.78 -6.12
N ASP A 20 10.61 24.61 -5.35
CA ASP A 20 11.16 25.72 -4.54
C ASP A 20 11.64 26.87 -5.44
N GLU A 21 12.12 27.95 -4.82
CA GLU A 21 12.68 29.12 -5.53
C GLU A 21 13.88 28.79 -6.44
N TYR A 22 14.43 27.58 -6.34
CA TYR A 22 15.54 27.06 -7.14
C TYR A 22 15.11 26.03 -8.20
N GLY A 23 13.80 25.79 -8.35
CA GLY A 23 13.28 24.85 -9.35
C GLY A 23 13.31 23.38 -8.91
N VAL A 24 13.60 23.09 -7.65
CA VAL A 24 13.70 21.72 -7.12
C VAL A 24 12.33 21.30 -6.56
N PRO A 25 11.74 20.20 -7.03
CA PRO A 25 10.52 19.66 -6.43
C PRO A 25 10.82 19.27 -4.98
N THR A 26 10.11 19.87 -4.03
CA THR A 26 10.33 19.63 -2.59
C THR A 26 9.64 18.37 -2.08
N SER A 27 8.87 17.70 -2.93
CA SER A 27 8.16 16.49 -2.55
C SER A 27 9.09 15.30 -2.32
N SER A 28 9.15 14.83 -1.08
CA SER A 28 9.85 13.61 -0.68
C SER A 28 8.85 12.51 -0.34
N LEU A 29 9.27 11.25 -0.50
CA LEU A 29 8.48 10.09 -0.09
C LEU A 29 8.93 9.67 1.31
N GLU A 30 8.09 9.87 2.32
CA GLU A 30 8.40 9.49 3.70
C GLU A 30 7.82 8.11 4.00
N TRP A 31 8.69 7.16 4.39
CA TRP A 31 8.29 5.81 4.77
C TRP A 31 8.01 5.72 6.26
N SER A 32 6.87 5.12 6.60
CA SER A 32 6.53 4.76 7.97
C SER A 32 7.48 3.68 8.52
N GLU A 33 7.47 3.56 9.84
CA GLU A 33 8.00 2.37 10.50
C GLU A 33 7.34 1.09 9.94
N PRO A 34 8.06 -0.04 9.91
CA PRO A 34 7.50 -1.31 9.45
C PRO A 34 6.41 -1.81 10.40
N ILE A 35 5.22 -2.04 9.85
CA ILE A 35 4.06 -2.49 10.60
C ILE A 35 3.85 -3.99 10.35
N THR A 36 3.58 -4.73 11.42
CA THR A 36 3.27 -6.16 11.29
C THR A 36 1.87 -6.33 10.70
N CYS A 37 1.76 -7.15 9.67
CA CYS A 37 0.54 -7.36 8.91
C CYS A 37 0.41 -8.82 8.47
N GLN A 38 -0.78 -9.18 8.01
CA GLN A 38 -1.01 -10.47 7.37
C GLN A 38 -1.19 -10.24 5.88
N LYS A 39 -0.36 -10.89 5.06
CA LYS A 39 -0.45 -10.76 3.59
C LYS A 39 -1.04 -12.02 2.97
N GLN A 40 -1.91 -11.82 2.00
CA GLN A 40 -2.48 -12.86 1.15
C GLN A 40 -2.12 -12.53 -0.29
N ALA A 41 -1.43 -13.44 -0.96
CA ALA A 41 -1.27 -13.35 -2.41
C ALA A 41 -2.65 -13.55 -3.05
N VAL A 42 -3.13 -12.52 -3.75
CA VAL A 42 -4.35 -12.60 -4.54
C VAL A 42 -3.91 -13.17 -5.89
N ARG A 43 -4.18 -14.46 -6.09
CA ARG A 43 -3.97 -15.14 -7.38
C ARG A 43 -5.14 -14.95 -8.34
N ASP A 44 -6.12 -14.18 -7.91
CA ASP A 44 -7.33 -13.99 -8.67
C ASP A 44 -7.07 -12.92 -9.73
N ASP A 45 -6.91 -13.40 -10.96
CA ASP A 45 -6.91 -12.66 -12.21
C ASP A 45 -8.34 -12.10 -12.43
N VAL A 46 -8.94 -11.47 -11.42
CA VAL A 46 -10.21 -10.76 -11.57
C VAL A 46 -9.87 -9.52 -12.39
N ARG A 47 -9.92 -9.75 -13.70
CA ARG A 47 -9.91 -8.77 -14.78
C ARG A 47 -11.18 -7.92 -14.68
N GLY A 48 -11.43 -7.30 -13.53
CA GLY A 48 -12.54 -6.41 -13.29
C GLY A 48 -12.20 -5.05 -13.89
N ARG A 49 -13.01 -4.57 -14.83
CA ARG A 49 -12.99 -3.14 -15.17
C ARG A 49 -13.41 -2.38 -13.91
N TYR A 50 -12.50 -1.63 -13.34
CA TYR A 50 -12.86 -0.61 -12.36
C TYR A 50 -13.55 0.54 -13.09
N SER A 51 -14.37 1.31 -12.37
CA SER A 51 -15.28 2.32 -12.91
C SER A 51 -14.59 3.41 -13.76
N ASP A 52 -13.30 3.59 -13.57
CA ASP A 52 -12.41 4.52 -14.29
C ASP A 52 -11.80 3.93 -15.57
N GLY A 53 -12.09 2.66 -15.89
CA GLY A 53 -11.58 1.99 -17.09
C GLY A 53 -10.13 1.51 -16.98
N HIS A 54 -9.45 1.77 -15.85
CA HIS A 54 -8.12 1.24 -15.58
C HIS A 54 -8.19 -0.16 -14.97
N PHE A 55 -7.21 -0.96 -15.35
CA PHE A 55 -7.08 -2.33 -14.87
C PHE A 55 -6.27 -2.30 -13.58
N ARG A 56 -6.91 -2.43 -12.42
CA ARG A 56 -6.19 -2.53 -11.13
C ARG A 56 -5.98 -4.00 -10.81
N GLN A 57 -4.82 -4.54 -11.17
CA GLN A 57 -4.45 -5.88 -10.77
C GLN A 57 -3.94 -5.86 -9.32
N SER A 58 -4.82 -6.21 -8.38
CA SER A 58 -4.44 -6.41 -6.98
C SER A 58 -3.60 -7.70 -6.87
N LEU A 59 -2.33 -7.56 -6.48
CA LEU A 59 -1.38 -8.66 -6.32
C LEU A 59 -1.40 -9.22 -4.89
N TYR A 60 -1.57 -8.34 -3.91
CA TYR A 60 -1.59 -8.71 -2.50
C TYR A 60 -2.73 -8.01 -1.77
N ARG A 61 -3.36 -8.77 -0.87
CA ARG A 61 -4.28 -8.25 0.13
C ARG A 61 -3.59 -8.27 1.48
N VAL A 62 -3.64 -7.16 2.20
CA VAL A 62 -2.94 -6.97 3.46
C VAL A 62 -3.95 -6.61 4.54
N HIS A 63 -3.89 -7.34 5.65
CA HIS A 63 -4.67 -7.04 6.84
C HIS A 63 -3.75 -6.33 7.82
N LEU A 64 -4.03 -5.05 8.05
CA LEU A 64 -3.27 -4.17 8.91
C LEU A 64 -4.08 -3.85 10.17
N PRO A 65 -3.60 -4.12 11.38
CA PRO A 65 -4.31 -3.76 12.61
C PRO A 65 -4.59 -2.25 12.65
N ILE A 66 -5.81 -1.83 12.99
CA ILE A 66 -6.14 -0.39 13.05
C ILE A 66 -5.26 0.34 14.09
N ALA A 67 -4.88 -0.35 15.17
CA ALA A 67 -4.04 0.22 16.23
C ALA A 67 -2.65 0.65 15.75
N ASP A 68 -2.09 -0.04 14.75
CA ASP A 68 -0.75 0.21 14.21
C ASP A 68 -0.78 0.92 12.85
N ALA A 69 -1.96 1.06 12.25
CA ALA A 69 -2.14 1.66 10.94
C ALA A 69 -2.04 3.20 11.00
N PRO A 70 -1.29 3.84 10.09
CA PRO A 70 -1.32 5.29 9.96
C PRO A 70 -2.74 5.79 9.64
N VAL A 71 -3.06 6.98 10.13
CA VAL A 71 -4.38 7.61 9.90
C VAL A 71 -4.56 8.07 8.45
N TRP A 72 -3.47 8.23 7.70
CA TRP A 72 -3.43 8.83 6.36
C TRP A 72 -3.42 7.83 5.19
N ILE A 73 -3.71 6.55 5.41
CA ILE A 73 -3.65 5.54 4.33
C ILE A 73 -4.76 5.77 3.29
N GLU A 74 -4.37 6.13 2.08
CA GLU A 74 -5.27 6.41 0.95
C GLU A 74 -4.82 5.73 -0.35
N GLU A 75 -5.66 5.73 -1.40
CA GLU A 75 -5.47 5.10 -2.73
C GLU A 75 -4.30 5.66 -3.58
N SER A 76 -3.45 6.50 -2.98
CA SER A 76 -2.25 7.10 -3.58
C SER A 76 -0.97 6.72 -2.82
N THR A 77 -1.12 5.95 -1.75
CA THR A 77 -0.04 5.53 -0.85
C THR A 77 0.84 4.49 -1.54
N GLN A 78 2.16 4.67 -1.46
CA GLN A 78 3.10 3.64 -1.89
C GLN A 78 3.33 2.68 -0.70
N ALA A 79 3.50 1.41 -0.99
CA ALA A 79 3.69 0.37 0.01
C ALA A 79 4.87 -0.51 -0.37
N GLU A 80 5.67 -0.91 0.61
CA GLU A 80 6.71 -1.93 0.42
C GLU A 80 6.37 -3.11 1.32
N LEU A 81 6.22 -4.28 0.72
CA LEU A 81 5.92 -5.50 1.45
C LEU A 81 7.17 -6.31 1.73
N PHE A 82 7.22 -6.88 2.92
CA PHE A 82 8.26 -7.78 3.36
C PHE A 82 7.65 -9.11 3.78
N THR A 83 8.39 -10.19 3.52
CA THR A 83 8.09 -11.51 4.07
C THR A 83 8.35 -11.56 5.58
N ASP A 84 7.87 -12.61 6.24
CA ASP A 84 8.16 -12.91 7.65
C ASP A 84 9.67 -13.04 7.94
N GLY A 85 10.46 -13.42 6.94
CA GLY A 85 11.92 -13.44 7.01
C GLY A 85 12.61 -12.10 6.73
N GLY A 86 11.86 -10.99 6.61
CA GLY A 86 12.40 -9.65 6.34
C GLY A 86 12.86 -9.41 4.89
N LYS A 87 12.63 -10.37 3.98
CA LYS A 87 12.92 -10.19 2.54
C LYS A 87 11.87 -9.28 1.90
N SER A 88 12.30 -8.19 1.26
CA SER A 88 11.42 -7.32 0.46
C SER A 88 10.85 -8.09 -0.75
N LEU A 89 9.54 -7.97 -0.94
CA LEU A 89 8.78 -8.50 -2.08
C LEU A 89 8.68 -7.48 -3.22
N GLY A 90 8.96 -6.20 -2.94
CA GLY A 90 8.88 -5.10 -3.89
C GLY A 90 8.01 -3.95 -3.41
N GLY A 91 8.01 -2.88 -4.20
CA GLY A 91 7.11 -1.74 -4.06
C GLY A 91 5.78 -1.99 -4.77
N TYR A 92 4.70 -1.54 -4.16
CA TYR A 92 3.32 -1.69 -4.60
C TYR A 92 2.58 -0.37 -4.40
N SER A 93 1.55 -0.11 -5.19
CA SER A 93 0.64 1.01 -4.94
C SER A 93 -0.62 0.52 -4.26
N VAL A 94 -1.10 1.27 -3.27
CA VAL A 94 -2.37 1.01 -2.60
C VAL A 94 -3.51 1.29 -3.58
N GLN A 95 -4.25 0.25 -3.96
CA GLN A 95 -5.35 0.30 -4.91
C GLN A 95 -6.71 0.49 -4.23
N SER A 96 -6.84 0.03 -2.98
CA SER A 96 -8.06 0.18 -2.19
C SER A 96 -7.74 0.04 -0.70
N VAL A 97 -8.51 0.74 0.12
CA VAL A 97 -8.44 0.70 1.59
C VAL A 97 -9.86 0.52 2.12
N ALA A 98 -10.15 -0.65 2.66
CA ALA A 98 -11.42 -0.95 3.32
C ALA A 98 -11.20 -1.06 4.83
N LYS A 99 -12.02 -0.36 5.61
CA LYS A 99 -11.97 -0.44 7.07
C LYS A 99 -12.96 -1.48 7.57
N ALA A 100 -12.44 -2.60 8.08
CA ALA A 100 -13.27 -3.67 8.65
C ALA A 100 -13.51 -3.42 10.14
N TYR A 101 -14.45 -2.53 10.47
CA TYR A 101 -14.78 -2.14 11.86
C TYR A 101 -15.12 -3.32 12.78
N LEU A 102 -15.68 -4.40 12.24
CA LEU A 102 -16.05 -5.59 13.02
C LEU A 102 -14.85 -6.47 13.39
N LEU A 103 -13.72 -6.28 12.72
CA LEU A 103 -12.53 -7.13 12.82
C LEU A 103 -11.26 -6.34 13.17
N ASP A 104 -11.41 -5.07 13.56
CA ASP A 104 -10.35 -4.15 14.00
C ASP A 104 -9.10 -4.06 13.10
N HIS A 105 -9.29 -4.24 11.78
CA HIS A 105 -8.21 -4.11 10.80
C HIS A 105 -8.62 -3.31 9.56
N TYR A 106 -7.63 -2.73 8.90
CA TYR A 106 -7.72 -2.28 7.52
C TYR A 106 -7.42 -3.45 6.58
N GLU A 107 -8.27 -3.63 5.59
CA GLU A 107 -8.00 -4.47 4.43
C GLU A 107 -7.49 -3.55 3.32
N ILE A 108 -6.21 -3.72 2.98
CA ILE A 108 -5.51 -2.92 1.98
C ILE A 108 -5.24 -3.82 0.78
N GLU A 109 -5.68 -3.39 -0.40
CA GLU A 109 -5.33 -4.07 -1.65
C GLU A 109 -4.16 -3.35 -2.32
N LEU A 110 -3.13 -4.12 -2.62
CA LEU A 110 -1.88 -3.67 -3.21
C LEU A 110 -1.77 -4.19 -4.63
N GLY A 111 -1.52 -3.28 -5.57
CA GLY A 111 -1.32 -3.59 -6.98
C GLY A 111 0.06 -3.19 -7.48
N GLU A 112 0.26 -3.35 -8.79
CA GLU A 112 1.48 -2.86 -9.44
C GLU A 112 1.68 -1.36 -9.18
N PRO A 113 2.94 -0.91 -9.02
CA PRO A 113 3.22 0.50 -8.88
C PRO A 113 2.76 1.26 -10.13
N TYR A 114 2.14 2.43 -9.94
CA TYR A 114 1.75 3.29 -11.05
C TYR A 114 3.00 3.70 -11.88
N GLY A 115 3.09 3.24 -13.13
CA GLY A 115 4.12 3.69 -14.10
C GLY A 115 5.04 2.61 -14.68
N VAL A 116 4.48 1.59 -15.34
CA VAL A 116 5.19 0.76 -16.33
C VAL A 116 4.66 1.03 -17.74
#